data_AF-A0A1J0VH75-F1
#
_entry.id   AF-A0A1J0VH75-F1
#
_cell.length_a   1.000
_cell.length_b   1.000
_cell.length_c   1.000
_cell.angle_alpha   90.00
_cell.angle_beta   90.00
_cell.angle_gamma   90.00
#
_symmetry.space_group_name_H-M   'P 1'
#
loop_
_entity.id
_entity.type
_entity.pdbx_description
1 polymer ?
#
loop_
_entity_poly.entity_id
_entity_poly.type
_entity_poly.pdbx_seq_one_letter_code
_entity_poly.pdbx_strand_id
1 'polypeptide(L)'
;MVMSCLGGIVGWVMTQISTREFLGYVEEWVNGSYQKIGSMWPQKGGWEKWAQSEIGSFILSQDSTCDLLREQGVYVSKRKDADFLLNGMSMTASDKVVVELKCQSFENYKNFKKGLEEDISKLSRELKPGFSGADLLVLGIYFFQHSDIPPYFDKKVLDNGEVGMCWAIDLNS
;
A
#
# COMPACT_ATOMS: atom_id res chain seq x y z
N MET A 1 -54.03 6.79 -7.73
CA MET A 1 -53.05 5.97 -7.00
C MET A 1 -51.76 6.77 -6.98
N VAL A 2 -51.39 7.31 -5.81
CA VAL A 2 -50.37 8.34 -5.67
C VAL A 2 -48.98 7.70 -5.76
N MET A 3 -48.17 8.22 -6.68
CA MET A 3 -46.77 7.87 -6.87
C MET A 3 -45.98 8.55 -5.73
N SER A 4 -45.44 7.74 -4.81
CA SER A 4 -44.58 8.22 -3.72
C SER A 4 -43.13 8.08 -4.16
N CYS A 5 -42.52 9.21 -4.50
CA CYS A 5 -41.07 9.34 -4.66
C CYS A 5 -40.47 9.64 -3.28
N LEU A 6 -40.07 8.60 -2.54
CA LEU A 6 -39.17 8.78 -1.40
C LEU A 6 -37.75 8.84 -1.94
N GLY A 7 -37.22 10.06 -2.05
CA GLY A 7 -35.81 10.34 -2.24
C GLY A 7 -35.03 9.91 -1.00
N GLY A 8 -34.67 8.64 -0.93
CA GLY A 8 -33.63 8.16 -0.03
C GLY A 8 -32.29 8.54 -0.62
N ILE A 9 -31.53 9.39 0.07
CA ILE A 9 -30.08 9.47 -0.13
C ILE A 9 -29.56 8.09 0.24
N VAL A 10 -29.30 7.24 -0.76
CA VAL A 10 -28.53 6.01 -0.54
C VAL A 10 -27.13 6.48 -0.23
N GLY A 11 -26.85 6.69 1.06
CA GLY A 11 -25.49 6.91 1.52
C GLY A 11 -24.70 5.67 1.14
N TRP A 12 -23.80 5.79 0.17
CA TRP A 12 -22.83 4.76 -0.13
C TRP A 12 -21.97 4.61 1.13
N VAL A 13 -22.21 3.53 1.88
CA VAL A 13 -21.33 3.16 2.98
C VAL A 13 -20.08 2.59 2.31
N MET A 14 -19.00 3.36 2.31
CA MET A 14 -17.70 2.87 1.85
C MET A 14 -17.20 1.83 2.85
N THR A 15 -16.76 0.68 2.35
CA THR A 15 -16.20 -0.38 3.19
C THR A 15 -14.82 0.06 3.67
N GLN A 16 -14.61 0.01 4.99
CA GLN A 16 -13.28 0.25 5.55
C GLN A 16 -12.38 -0.95 5.27
N ILE A 17 -11.18 -0.70 4.77
CA ILE A 17 -10.14 -1.72 4.60
C ILE A 17 -9.17 -1.65 5.77
N SER A 18 -8.98 -2.78 6.46
CA SER A 18 -7.92 -2.94 7.45
C SER A 18 -6.56 -3.21 6.79
N THR A 19 -5.48 -2.95 7.52
CA THR A 19 -4.11 -3.27 7.09
C THR A 19 -3.96 -4.74 6.66
N ARG A 20 -4.63 -5.67 7.35
CA ARG A 20 -4.60 -7.10 7.02
C ARG A 20 -5.31 -7.43 5.72
N GLU A 21 -6.47 -6.84 5.47
CA GLU A 21 -7.21 -7.03 4.22
C GLU A 21 -6.44 -6.45 3.03
N PHE A 22 -5.84 -5.27 3.20
CA PHE A 22 -4.97 -4.68 2.17
C PHE A 22 -3.79 -5.60 1.82
N LEU A 23 -3.09 -6.13 2.82
CA LEU A 23 -2.00 -7.10 2.60
C LEU A 23 -2.51 -8.36 1.89
N GLY A 24 -3.70 -8.85 2.23
CA GLY A 24 -4.35 -9.98 1.55
C GLY A 24 -4.58 -9.72 0.07
N TYR A 25 -5.12 -8.55 -0.29
CA TYR A 25 -5.31 -8.18 -1.69
C TYR A 25 -3.99 -8.05 -2.45
N VAL A 26 -2.98 -7.43 -1.85
CA VAL A 26 -1.67 -7.31 -2.49
C VAL A 26 -1.04 -8.69 -2.70
N GLU A 27 -1.16 -9.60 -1.73
CA GLU A 27 -0.68 -10.97 -1.87
C GLU A 27 -1.35 -11.69 -3.04
N GLU A 28 -2.67 -11.61 -3.15
CA GLU A 28 -3.41 -12.19 -4.27
C GLU A 28 -2.97 -11.59 -5.61
N TRP A 29 -2.81 -10.27 -5.67
CA TRP A 29 -2.30 -9.59 -6.86
C TRP A 29 -0.89 -10.07 -7.25
N VAL A 30 0.04 -10.17 -6.28
CA VAL A 30 1.41 -10.65 -6.54
C VAL A 30 1.38 -12.08 -7.08
N ASN A 31 0.60 -12.97 -6.49
CA ASN A 31 0.45 -14.35 -6.96
C ASN A 31 -0.13 -14.42 -8.38
N GLY A 32 -1.09 -13.55 -8.71
CA GLY A 32 -1.68 -13.47 -10.06
C GLY A 32 -0.79 -12.77 -11.10
N SER A 33 0.19 -11.98 -10.65
CA SER A 33 0.96 -11.05 -11.52
C SER A 33 2.46 -11.31 -11.55
N TYR A 34 2.96 -12.38 -10.91
CA TYR A 34 4.38 -12.64 -10.73
C TYR A 34 5.19 -12.59 -12.03
N GLN A 35 4.68 -13.15 -13.14
CA GLN A 35 5.36 -13.13 -14.45
C GLN A 35 5.54 -11.69 -14.98
N LYS A 36 4.52 -10.84 -14.79
CA LYS A 36 4.59 -9.43 -15.14
C LYS A 36 5.58 -8.71 -14.24
N ILE A 37 5.54 -8.97 -12.92
CA ILE A 37 6.49 -8.41 -11.96
C ILE A 37 7.93 -8.76 -12.33
N GLY A 38 8.21 -10.02 -12.68
CA GLY A 38 9.52 -10.48 -13.19
C GLY A 38 9.97 -9.75 -14.45
N SER A 39 9.04 -9.45 -15.36
CA SER A 39 9.32 -8.68 -16.58
C SER A 39 9.58 -7.18 -16.31
N MET A 40 9.04 -6.65 -15.22
CA MET A 40 9.20 -5.26 -14.79
C MET A 40 10.47 -5.02 -13.96
N TRP A 41 10.96 -6.04 -13.24
CA TRP A 41 12.15 -5.94 -12.40
C TRP A 41 13.42 -5.40 -13.08
N PRO A 42 13.79 -5.81 -14.32
CA PRO A 42 14.98 -5.32 -14.98
C PRO A 42 14.78 -3.95 -15.65
N GLN A 43 13.57 -3.38 -15.64
CA GLN A 43 13.28 -2.13 -16.33
C GLN A 43 13.89 -0.92 -15.59
N LYS A 44 14.47 -0.01 -16.38
CA LYS A 44 15.07 1.22 -15.88
C LYS A 44 14.03 2.16 -15.25
N GLY A 45 14.39 2.78 -14.13
CA GLY A 45 13.51 3.70 -13.40
C GLY A 45 12.61 3.02 -12.37
N GLY A 46 12.75 1.70 -12.19
CA GLY A 46 11.93 0.90 -11.28
C GLY A 46 10.50 0.72 -11.79
N TRP A 47 9.68 0.06 -10.98
CA TRP A 47 8.33 -0.35 -11.35
C TRP A 47 7.27 -0.03 -10.29
N GLU A 48 7.65 0.74 -9.27
CA GLU A 48 6.80 1.06 -8.11
C GLU A 48 5.52 1.81 -8.51
N LYS A 49 5.62 2.86 -9.33
CA LYS A 49 4.43 3.60 -9.81
C LYS A 49 3.47 2.72 -10.64
N TRP A 50 4.02 1.76 -11.40
CA TRP A 50 3.23 0.78 -12.13
C TRP A 50 2.54 -0.19 -11.17
N ALA A 51 3.28 -0.73 -10.19
CA ALA A 51 2.73 -1.59 -9.14
C ALA A 51 1.59 -0.90 -8.39
N GLN A 52 1.77 0.37 -8.03
CA GLN A 52 0.71 1.14 -7.37
C GLN A 52 -0.58 1.18 -8.22
N SER A 53 -0.46 1.27 -9.55
CA SER A 53 -1.62 1.36 -10.45
C SER A 53 -2.32 0.02 -10.55
N GLU A 54 -1.54 -1.05 -10.72
CA GLU A 54 -2.06 -2.40 -10.84
C GLU A 54 -2.69 -2.88 -9.54
N ILE A 55 -2.05 -2.66 -8.39
CA ILE A 55 -2.60 -2.98 -7.06
C ILE A 55 -3.93 -2.24 -6.85
N GLY A 56 -3.96 -0.93 -7.13
CA GLY A 56 -5.19 -0.16 -6.94
C GLY A 56 -6.33 -0.59 -7.85
N SER A 57 -6.02 -0.86 -9.13
CA SER A 57 -6.98 -1.42 -10.08
C SER A 57 -7.49 -2.79 -9.64
N PHE A 58 -6.58 -3.66 -9.15
CA PHE A 58 -6.92 -4.99 -8.67
C PHE A 58 -7.86 -4.92 -7.47
N ILE A 59 -7.53 -4.14 -6.43
CA ILE A 59 -8.37 -4.00 -5.23
C ILE A 59 -9.76 -3.48 -5.62
N LEU A 60 -9.86 -2.43 -6.44
CA LEU A 60 -11.15 -1.86 -6.87
C LEU A 60 -11.97 -2.82 -7.75
N SER A 61 -11.32 -3.79 -8.40
CA SER A 61 -12.01 -4.86 -9.13
C SER A 61 -12.59 -5.92 -8.21
N GLN A 62 -12.01 -6.12 -7.01
CA GLN A 62 -12.49 -7.06 -5.99
C GLN A 62 -13.55 -6.40 -5.10
N ASP A 63 -13.34 -5.14 -4.72
CA ASP A 63 -14.24 -4.34 -3.92
C ASP A 63 -14.27 -2.89 -4.44
N SER A 64 -15.27 -2.58 -5.27
CA SER A 64 -15.44 -1.24 -5.82
C SER A 64 -15.95 -0.20 -4.81
N THR A 65 -16.27 -0.62 -3.58
CA THR A 65 -16.79 0.25 -2.51
C THR A 65 -15.71 0.68 -1.52
N CYS A 66 -14.48 0.20 -1.69
CA CYS A 66 -13.39 0.61 -0.83
C CYS A 66 -12.88 2.00 -1.17
N ASP A 67 -12.41 2.68 -0.13
CA ASP A 67 -11.81 4.00 -0.24
C ASP A 67 -10.29 3.89 -0.29
N LEU A 68 -9.78 3.78 -1.52
CA LEU A 68 -8.37 3.63 -1.85
C LEU A 68 -7.91 4.83 -2.67
N LEU A 69 -7.08 5.68 -2.07
CA LEU A 69 -6.49 6.82 -2.74
C LEU A 69 -4.99 6.60 -2.95
N ARG A 70 -4.47 7.00 -4.10
CA ARG A 70 -3.03 6.98 -4.40
C ARG A 70 -2.42 8.35 -4.29
N GLU A 71 -1.10 8.41 -4.03
CA GLU A 71 -0.29 9.63 -4.09
C GLU A 71 -0.95 10.79 -3.31
N GLN A 72 -1.32 10.51 -2.05
CA GLN A 72 -1.98 11.49 -1.19
C GLN A 72 -0.98 12.25 -0.31
N GLY A 73 -1.12 13.57 -0.28
CA GLY A 73 -0.28 14.45 0.54
C GLY A 73 -0.60 14.34 2.03
N VAL A 74 -0.10 13.29 2.68
CA VAL A 74 -0.27 13.03 4.13
C VAL A 74 0.86 13.60 4.98
N TYR A 75 1.95 14.05 4.35
CA TYR A 75 3.16 14.54 5.00
C TYR A 75 3.20 16.06 5.13
N VAL A 76 3.88 16.57 6.16
CA VAL A 76 4.09 18.01 6.38
C VAL A 76 4.76 18.65 5.17
N SER A 77 5.69 17.94 4.53
CA SER A 77 6.30 18.36 3.28
C SER A 77 5.32 18.28 2.12
N LYS A 78 5.13 19.40 1.39
CA LYS A 78 4.27 19.46 0.19
C LYS A 78 4.82 18.71 -1.04
N ARG A 79 6.02 18.14 -0.95
CA ARG A 79 6.67 17.40 -2.05
C ARG A 79 6.67 15.88 -1.82
N LYS A 80 5.99 15.43 -0.77
CA LYS A 80 5.94 14.02 -0.38
C LYS A 80 4.48 13.62 -0.30
N ASP A 81 4.18 12.50 -0.93
CA ASP A 81 2.89 11.86 -0.91
C ASP A 81 3.08 10.42 -0.45
N ALA A 82 2.07 9.86 0.22
CA ALA A 82 2.03 8.43 0.49
C ALA A 82 1.57 7.68 -0.75
N ASP A 83 2.11 6.49 -0.97
CA ASP A 83 1.76 5.67 -2.13
C ASP A 83 0.29 5.27 -2.11
N PHE A 84 -0.22 4.90 -0.93
CA PHE A 84 -1.65 4.74 -0.70
C PHE A 84 -2.12 5.39 0.61
N LEU A 85 -3.38 5.82 0.58
CA LEU A 85 -4.17 6.16 1.75
C LEU A 85 -5.46 5.36 1.68
N LEU A 86 -5.66 4.47 2.65
CA LEU A 86 -6.89 3.71 2.84
C LEU A 86 -7.82 4.49 3.76
N ASN A 87 -9.12 4.43 3.49
CA ASN A 87 -10.17 5.06 4.29
C ASN A 87 -9.94 6.59 4.42
N GLY A 88 -9.44 7.21 3.34
CA GLY A 88 -9.14 8.64 3.22
C GLY A 88 -10.32 9.59 3.51
N MET A 89 -11.55 9.12 3.32
CA MET A 89 -12.82 9.79 3.58
C MET A 89 -13.30 9.63 5.04
N SER A 90 -12.70 8.73 5.84
CA SER A 90 -13.04 8.64 7.27
C SER A 90 -12.71 9.95 7.99
N MET A 91 -13.58 10.35 8.91
CA MET A 91 -13.35 11.53 9.75
C MET A 91 -12.40 11.22 10.91
N THR A 92 -12.20 9.95 11.24
CA THR A 92 -11.34 9.51 12.35
C THR A 92 -9.98 9.11 11.80
N ALA A 93 -8.91 9.66 12.38
CA ALA A 93 -7.55 9.31 11.96
C ALA A 93 -7.23 7.83 12.20
N SER A 94 -7.72 7.23 13.29
CA SER A 94 -7.51 5.81 13.63
C SER A 94 -8.15 4.81 12.67
N ASP A 95 -9.06 5.26 11.81
CA ASP A 95 -9.64 4.40 10.79
C ASP A 95 -8.81 4.43 9.50
N LYS A 96 -7.85 5.34 9.39
CA LYS A 96 -7.02 5.51 8.18
C LYS A 96 -5.83 4.58 8.24
N VAL A 97 -5.40 4.14 7.06
CA VAL A 97 -4.12 3.44 6.90
C VAL A 97 -3.27 4.21 5.90
N VAL A 98 -2.09 4.64 6.32
CA VAL A 98 -1.09 5.28 5.45
C VAL A 98 -0.07 4.24 5.03
N VAL A 99 0.10 4.07 3.72
CA VAL A 99 0.94 3.01 3.17
C VAL A 99 2.07 3.59 2.33
N GLU A 100 3.27 3.10 2.57
CA GLU A 100 4.43 3.24 1.69
C GLU A 100 4.74 1.89 1.05
N LEU A 101 4.88 1.89 -0.27
CA LEU A 101 5.21 0.74 -1.08
C LEU A 101 6.64 0.90 -1.60
N LYS A 102 7.47 -0.11 -1.35
CA LYS A 102 8.80 -0.20 -1.93
C LYS A 102 8.91 -1.42 -2.85
N CYS A 103 9.28 -1.18 -4.10
CA CYS A 103 9.50 -2.26 -5.06
C CYS A 103 10.99 -2.47 -5.33
N GLN A 104 11.47 -3.70 -5.14
CA GLN A 104 12.84 -4.06 -5.48
C GLN A 104 12.98 -4.19 -7.00
N SER A 105 14.02 -3.58 -7.56
CA SER A 105 14.38 -3.64 -8.98
C SER A 105 15.85 -4.02 -9.14
N PHE A 106 16.26 -4.31 -10.38
CA PHE A 106 17.66 -4.55 -10.71
C PHE A 106 18.58 -3.37 -10.34
N GLU A 107 18.08 -2.13 -10.42
CA GLU A 107 18.88 -0.93 -10.14
C GLU A 107 18.99 -0.63 -8.64
N ASN A 108 17.99 -1.02 -7.84
CA ASN A 108 17.91 -0.63 -6.43
C ASN A 108 18.12 -1.78 -5.44
N TYR A 109 18.27 -3.05 -5.86
CA TYR A 109 18.24 -4.19 -4.93
C TYR A 109 19.22 -4.07 -3.75
N LYS A 110 20.41 -3.48 -3.97
CA LYS A 110 21.41 -3.23 -2.91
C LYS A 110 20.98 -2.15 -1.90
N ASN A 111 20.13 -1.23 -2.32
CA ASN A 111 19.60 -0.13 -1.50
C ASN A 111 18.17 -0.37 -1.05
N PHE A 112 17.57 -1.52 -1.39
CA PHE A 112 16.16 -1.81 -1.11
C PHE A 112 15.86 -1.74 0.39
N LYS A 113 16.68 -2.39 1.22
CA LYS A 113 16.62 -2.30 2.68
C LYS A 113 16.65 -0.88 3.21
N LYS A 114 17.63 -0.10 2.76
CA LYS A 114 17.78 1.31 3.14
C LYS A 114 16.54 2.10 2.76
N GLY A 115 15.97 1.82 1.59
CA GLY A 115 14.73 2.42 1.13
C GLY A 115 13.53 2.10 2.04
N LEU A 116 13.39 0.85 2.49
CA LEU A 116 12.35 0.48 3.46
C LEU A 116 12.52 1.22 4.80
N GLU A 117 13.75 1.32 5.31
CA GLU A 117 14.06 2.05 6.55
C GLU A 117 13.80 3.57 6.41
N GLU A 118 14.07 4.14 5.24
CA GLU A 118 13.75 5.53 4.92
C GLU A 118 12.24 5.77 4.92
N ASP A 119 11.45 4.84 4.36
CA ASP A 119 9.98 4.93 4.36
C ASP A 119 9.39 4.79 5.78
N ILE A 120 9.98 3.96 6.65
CA ILE A 120 9.67 3.92 8.08
C ILE A 120 9.94 5.27 8.75
N SER A 121 11.13 5.84 8.52
CA SER A 121 11.48 7.13 9.11
C SER A 121 10.56 8.24 8.61
N LYS A 122 10.08 8.16 7.37
CA LYS A 122 9.16 9.13 6.77
C LYS A 122 7.79 9.05 7.44
N LEU A 123 7.22 7.85 7.57
CA LEU A 123 5.94 7.62 8.24
C LEU A 123 5.97 8.03 9.72
N SER A 124 7.04 7.73 10.45
CA SER A 124 7.12 8.04 11.88
C SER A 124 7.35 9.53 12.20
N ARG A 125 7.97 10.30 11.31
CA ARG A 125 8.45 11.66 11.65
C ARG A 125 7.77 12.80 10.90
N GLU A 126 7.14 12.52 9.76
CA GLU A 126 6.74 13.59 8.84
C GLU A 126 5.24 13.68 8.60
N LEU A 127 4.41 12.88 9.28
CA LEU A 127 2.95 12.92 9.12
C LEU A 127 2.37 14.27 9.55
N LYS A 128 1.35 14.73 8.81
CA LYS A 128 0.55 15.88 9.24
C LYS A 128 -0.24 15.49 10.51
N PRO A 129 -0.51 16.44 11.42
CA PRO A 129 -1.29 16.19 12.64
C PRO A 129 -2.65 15.50 12.41
N GLY A 130 -3.30 15.74 11.28
CA GLY A 130 -4.60 15.11 10.94
C GLY A 130 -4.53 13.60 10.65
N PHE A 131 -3.33 13.02 10.53
CA PHE A 131 -3.12 11.57 10.41
C PHE A 131 -2.51 10.98 11.69
N SER A 132 -2.41 11.76 12.77
CA SER A 132 -1.93 11.25 14.05
C SER A 132 -2.91 10.20 14.58
N GLY A 133 -2.42 8.97 14.78
CA GLY A 133 -3.22 7.82 15.19
C GLY A 133 -3.67 6.92 14.05
N ALA A 134 -3.36 7.24 12.78
CA ALA A 134 -3.56 6.31 11.67
C ALA A 134 -2.64 5.09 11.77
N ASP A 135 -3.09 3.96 11.26
CA ASP A 135 -2.23 2.79 11.03
C ASP A 135 -1.16 3.15 10.00
N LEU A 136 0.08 2.77 10.27
CA LEU A 136 1.22 3.02 9.38
C LEU A 136 1.75 1.69 8.87
N LEU A 137 1.82 1.56 7.54
CA LEU A 137 2.29 0.36 6.86
C LEU A 137 3.45 0.71 5.92
N VAL A 138 4.58 0.04 6.08
CA VAL A 138 5.58 -0.09 5.01
C VAL A 138 5.48 -1.48 4.43
N LEU A 139 5.30 -1.55 3.12
CA LEU A 139 5.18 -2.78 2.34
C LEU A 139 6.30 -2.82 1.32
N GLY A 140 7.05 -3.93 1.28
CA GLY A 140 8.06 -4.20 0.28
C GLY A 140 7.70 -5.39 -0.59
N ILE A 141 7.87 -5.28 -1.91
CA ILE A 141 7.83 -6.41 -2.85
C ILE A 141 9.24 -6.65 -3.38
N TYR A 142 9.75 -7.86 -3.22
CA TYR A 142 11.15 -8.20 -3.45
C TYR A 142 11.33 -9.52 -4.20
N PHE A 143 12.54 -9.73 -4.72
CA PHE A 143 12.95 -10.98 -5.34
C PHE A 143 13.85 -11.75 -4.38
N PHE A 144 13.55 -13.03 -4.14
CA PHE A 144 14.16 -13.80 -3.06
C PHE A 144 15.69 -13.91 -3.16
N GLN A 145 16.22 -13.98 -4.39
CA GLN A 145 17.67 -14.05 -4.65
C GLN A 145 18.44 -12.81 -4.16
N HIS A 146 17.74 -11.73 -3.83
CA HIS A 146 18.31 -10.46 -3.37
C HIS A 146 17.65 -9.96 -2.08
N SER A 147 17.17 -10.87 -1.23
CA SER A 147 16.47 -10.50 0.00
C SER A 147 17.41 -9.98 1.09
N ASP A 148 17.74 -8.69 1.08
CA ASP A 148 18.21 -7.97 2.26
C ASP A 148 17.04 -7.12 2.79
N ILE A 149 16.45 -7.57 3.89
CA ILE A 149 15.20 -7.03 4.45
C ILE A 149 15.41 -6.78 5.94
N PRO A 150 14.78 -5.72 6.49
CA PRO A 150 14.44 -5.55 7.87
C PRO A 150 14.42 -6.80 8.76
N PRO A 151 15.24 -7.05 9.80
CA PRO A 151 15.01 -8.24 10.63
C PRO A 151 13.67 -8.17 11.41
N TYR A 152 13.12 -6.97 11.58
CA TYR A 152 11.83 -6.71 12.25
C TYR A 152 10.65 -6.61 11.27
N PHE A 153 10.88 -6.80 9.97
CA PHE A 153 9.79 -6.94 9.01
C PHE A 153 9.27 -8.37 9.04
N ASP A 154 7.96 -8.51 9.04
CA ASP A 154 7.33 -9.76 8.61
C ASP A 154 7.64 -10.00 7.14
N LYS A 155 7.68 -11.26 6.73
CA LYS A 155 7.95 -11.64 5.35
C LYS A 155 7.23 -12.91 4.94
N LYS A 156 6.86 -12.96 3.68
CA LYS A 156 6.25 -14.11 3.04
C LYS A 156 6.85 -14.29 1.66
N VAL A 157 7.32 -15.51 1.40
CA VAL A 157 7.77 -15.91 0.08
C VAL A 157 6.55 -16.41 -0.68
N LEU A 158 6.40 -15.92 -1.91
CA LEU A 158 5.29 -16.19 -2.81
C LEU A 158 5.82 -16.88 -4.07
N ASP A 159 4.91 -17.37 -4.90
CA ASP A 159 5.18 -18.03 -6.20
C ASP A 159 6.46 -18.88 -6.26
N ASN A 160 6.37 -20.12 -5.76
CA ASN A 160 7.45 -21.12 -5.84
C ASN A 160 8.83 -20.69 -5.30
N GLY A 161 8.95 -19.52 -4.67
CA GLY A 161 10.22 -19.03 -4.14
C GLY A 161 10.81 -17.79 -4.83
N GLU A 162 10.21 -17.25 -5.91
CA GLU A 162 10.87 -16.21 -6.70
C GLU A 162 10.61 -14.78 -6.22
N VAL A 163 9.36 -14.47 -5.91
CA VAL A 163 8.91 -13.15 -5.44
C VAL A 163 8.48 -13.25 -3.98
N GLY A 164 8.70 -12.21 -3.20
CA GLY A 164 8.26 -12.13 -1.81
C GLY A 164 7.64 -10.79 -1.47
N MET A 165 6.88 -10.80 -0.39
CA MET A 165 6.36 -9.60 0.27
C MET A 165 6.96 -9.50 1.67
N CYS A 166 7.27 -8.29 2.10
CA CYS A 166 7.64 -8.00 3.48
C CYS A 166 6.89 -6.77 3.96
N TRP A 167 6.59 -6.69 5.25
CA TRP A 167 5.89 -5.54 5.79
C TRP A 167 6.26 -5.25 7.24
N ALA A 168 6.03 -4.00 7.65
CA ALA A 168 6.07 -3.57 9.03
C ALA A 168 4.84 -2.69 9.30
N ILE A 169 4.16 -2.95 10.42
CA ILE A 169 2.93 -2.28 10.84
C ILE A 169 3.22 -1.56 12.17
N ASP A 170 2.57 -0.42 12.39
CA ASP A 170 2.53 0.31 13.67
C ASP A 170 3.93 0.58 14.27
N LEU A 171 4.70 1.36 13.53
CA LEU A 171 6.11 1.68 13.78
C LEU A 171 6.35 2.51 15.07
N ASN A 172 5.32 2.74 15.87
CA ASN A 172 5.33 3.58 17.07
C ASN A 172 4.95 2.84 18.37
N SER A 173 4.73 1.52 18.32
CA SER A 173 4.51 0.69 19.53
C SER A 173 5.83 0.37 20.26
#